data_AF-A0AAW6V8S7-F1
#
_entry.id   AF-A0AAW6V8S7-F1
#
_cell.length_a   1.000
_cell.length_b   1.000
_cell.length_c   1.000
_cell.angle_alpha   90.00
_cell.angle_beta   90.00
_cell.angle_gamma   90.00
#
_symmetry.space_group_name_H-M   'P 1'
#
loop_
_entity.id
_entity.type
_entity.pdbx_description
1 polymer ?
#
loop_
_entity_poly.entity_id
_entity_poly.type
_entity_poly.pdbx_seq_one_letter_code
_entity_poly.pdbx_strand_id
1 'polypeptide(L)'
;MMGHAWLKHREALLALVIILMIGAIGSRAPSFVSPGNLVEMFNDTAILIILALGQMMVLLTKGIDLSMAANLALTGMIVALLNAHNPGIPVVALLALATLLGLLMGMINGLLVWRLGIPAIVVTLGTMSIYRGIIFLLTDGGWVNSHQMSADFLSLPRSTLLGLPLLSWCAIAALLLVGYFLRYSRTGRALYTAGGNATAAYYTGINAGKMQFVSFCLSGALAGFCGYLWISRFAVAYVDVANGFELQVVAACVIGGISTMGGSGRVLGCLCGALFLGVINNALPVIGISPFWQMAISGAVIVMAVLLNERGNRGHGRLILRNAALARQKQGVKS
;
A
#
# COMPACT_ATOMS: atom_id res chain seq x y z
N MET A 1 11.25 26.53 -26.04
CA MET A 1 9.88 26.12 -25.65
C MET A 1 9.77 24.62 -25.32
N MET A 2 10.66 24.06 -24.49
CA MET A 2 10.66 22.61 -24.11
C MET A 2 10.67 22.37 -22.59
N GLY A 3 10.43 23.39 -21.76
CA GLY A 3 10.60 23.29 -20.29
C GLY A 3 9.37 22.84 -19.48
N HIS A 4 8.16 22.86 -20.04
CA HIS A 4 6.92 22.74 -19.24
C HIS A 4 6.18 21.40 -19.42
N ALA A 5 6.72 20.45 -20.19
CA ALA A 5 6.10 19.13 -20.36
C ALA A 5 6.30 18.21 -19.12
N TRP A 6 7.39 18.39 -18.37
CA TRP A 6 7.70 17.60 -17.17
C TRP A 6 6.71 17.81 -16.03
N LEU A 7 6.12 19.02 -15.93
CA LEU A 7 5.10 19.36 -14.93
C LEU A 7 3.75 18.66 -15.17
N LYS A 8 3.54 18.02 -16.33
CA LYS A 8 2.33 17.24 -16.61
C LYS A 8 2.37 15.81 -16.05
N HIS A 9 3.55 15.30 -15.69
CA HIS A 9 3.72 13.97 -15.12
C HIS A 9 4.01 14.08 -13.62
N ARG A 10 2.97 13.96 -12.79
CA ARG A 10 3.07 14.01 -11.31
C ARG A 10 4.12 13.02 -10.78
N GLU A 11 4.30 11.88 -11.45
CA GLU A 11 5.30 10.88 -11.08
C GLU A 11 6.72 11.40 -11.26
N ALA A 12 6.99 12.15 -12.33
CA ALA A 12 8.32 12.71 -12.60
C ALA A 12 8.68 13.80 -11.58
N LEU A 13 7.70 14.60 -11.14
CA LEU A 13 7.91 15.57 -10.08
C LEU A 13 8.18 14.89 -8.73
N LEU A 14 7.43 13.83 -8.39
CA LEU A 14 7.66 13.09 -7.15
C LEU A 14 9.01 12.36 -7.17
N ALA A 15 9.38 11.76 -8.30
CA ALA A 15 10.70 11.16 -8.49
C ALA A 15 11.83 12.19 -8.36
N LEU A 16 11.66 13.39 -8.93
CA LEU A 16 12.60 14.49 -8.77
C LEU A 16 12.75 14.89 -7.30
N VAL A 17 11.64 15.02 -6.56
CA VAL A 17 11.66 15.33 -5.13
C VAL A 17 12.42 14.25 -4.35
N ILE A 18 12.21 12.97 -4.65
CA ILE A 18 12.96 11.87 -4.04
C ILE A 18 14.47 12.00 -4.32
N ILE A 19 14.86 12.24 -5.58
CA ILE A 19 16.26 12.39 -5.96
C ILE A 19 16.90 13.57 -5.23
N LEU A 20 16.21 14.71 -5.18
CA LEU A 20 16.68 15.89 -4.45
C LEU A 20 16.81 15.62 -2.94
N MET A 21 15.87 14.87 -2.36
CA MET A 21 15.91 14.50 -0.95
C MET A 21 17.11 13.60 -0.66
N ILE A 22 17.33 12.56 -1.46
CA ILE A 22 18.50 11.67 -1.34
C ILE A 22 19.80 12.46 -1.49
N GLY A 23 19.89 13.38 -2.47
CA GLY A 23 21.07 14.23 -2.65
C GLY A 23 21.33 15.16 -1.47
N ALA A 24 20.28 15.78 -0.93
CA ALA A 24 20.37 16.65 0.24
C ALA A 24 20.84 15.88 1.49
N ILE A 25 20.30 14.69 1.73
CA ILE A 25 20.73 13.83 2.83
C ILE A 25 22.17 13.36 2.60
N GLY A 26 22.51 12.96 1.37
CA GLY A 26 23.85 12.55 1.00
C GLY A 26 24.92 13.62 1.23
N SER A 27 24.57 14.90 1.11
CA SER A 27 25.47 16.01 1.46
C SER A 27 25.81 16.09 2.95
N ARG A 28 24.92 15.59 3.81
CA ARG A 28 25.08 15.53 5.28
C ARG A 28 25.68 14.21 5.74
N ALA A 29 25.28 13.12 5.10
CA ALA A 29 25.68 11.75 5.40
C ALA A 29 26.06 11.03 4.09
N PRO A 30 27.31 11.16 3.63
CA PRO A 30 27.75 10.57 2.35
C PRO A 30 27.57 9.05 2.28
N SER A 31 27.65 8.36 3.42
CA SER A 31 27.39 6.92 3.52
C SER A 31 25.97 6.56 3.09
N PHE A 32 24.97 7.45 3.27
CA PHE A 32 23.57 7.20 2.91
C PHE A 32 23.37 6.89 1.43
N VAL A 33 24.17 7.51 0.54
CA VAL A 33 24.06 7.34 -0.92
C VAL A 33 24.95 6.19 -1.42
N SER A 34 25.61 5.46 -0.52
CA SER A 34 26.38 4.28 -0.92
C SER A 34 25.44 3.23 -1.54
N PRO A 35 25.89 2.48 -2.57
CA PRO A 35 25.06 1.48 -3.22
C PRO A 35 24.45 0.45 -2.25
N GLY A 36 25.21 0.04 -1.23
CA GLY A 36 24.72 -0.87 -0.18
C GLY A 36 23.54 -0.29 0.59
N ASN A 37 23.65 0.95 1.08
CA ASN A 37 22.58 1.61 1.82
C ASN A 37 21.35 1.89 0.96
N LEU A 38 21.52 2.19 -0.33
CA LEU A 38 20.39 2.34 -1.26
C LEU A 38 19.65 1.02 -1.49
N VAL A 39 20.37 -0.10 -1.56
CA VAL A 39 19.78 -1.44 -1.65
C VAL A 39 19.03 -1.78 -0.36
N GLU A 40 19.62 -1.51 0.80
CA GLU A 40 18.97 -1.74 2.09
C GLU A 40 17.72 -0.87 2.25
N MET A 41 17.80 0.41 1.89
CA MET A 41 16.65 1.32 1.90
C MET A 41 15.51 0.82 1.02
N PHE A 42 15.80 0.35 -0.19
CA PHE A 42 14.79 -0.25 -1.08
C PHE A 42 14.18 -1.51 -0.44
N ASN A 43 15.03 -2.34 0.16
CA ASN A 43 14.64 -3.57 0.84
C ASN A 43 13.74 -3.31 2.06
N ASP A 44 13.99 -2.27 2.84
CA ASP A 44 13.13 -1.84 3.95
C ASP A 44 11.79 -1.29 3.46
N THR A 45 11.78 -0.69 2.27
CA THR A 45 10.57 -0.14 1.65
C THR A 45 9.75 -1.22 0.92
N ALA A 46 10.31 -2.40 0.68
CA ALA A 46 9.70 -3.46 -0.12
C ALA A 46 8.31 -3.87 0.37
N ILE A 47 8.14 -4.07 1.68
CA ILE A 47 6.83 -4.46 2.25
C ILE A 47 5.82 -3.32 2.11
N LEU A 48 6.25 -2.07 2.30
CA LEU A 48 5.39 -0.90 2.08
C LEU A 48 4.90 -0.83 0.64
N ILE A 49 5.79 -1.09 -0.34
CA ILE A 49 5.43 -1.11 -1.77
C ILE A 49 4.35 -2.17 -2.03
N ILE A 50 4.54 -3.40 -1.57
CA ILE A 50 3.59 -4.50 -1.83
C ILE A 50 2.22 -4.19 -1.22
N LEU A 51 2.18 -3.73 0.03
CA LEU A 51 0.91 -3.38 0.68
C LEU A 51 0.26 -2.15 0.04
N ALA A 52 1.04 -1.14 -0.36
CA ALA A 52 0.53 0.03 -1.06
C ALA A 52 -0.11 -0.35 -2.40
N LEU A 53 0.42 -1.34 -3.12
CA LEU A 53 -0.22 -1.86 -4.33
C LEU A 53 -1.57 -2.53 -4.03
N GLY A 54 -1.67 -3.25 -2.92
CA GLY A 54 -2.94 -3.80 -2.42
C GLY A 54 -3.95 -2.71 -2.09
N GLN A 55 -3.54 -1.73 -1.28
CA GLN A 55 -4.38 -0.59 -0.90
C GLN A 55 -4.75 0.29 -2.09
N MET A 56 -3.88 0.43 -3.09
CA MET A 56 -4.18 1.12 -4.34
C MET A 56 -5.43 0.52 -4.99
N MET A 57 -5.52 -0.80 -5.10
CA MET A 57 -6.69 -1.46 -5.70
C MET A 57 -7.97 -1.20 -4.91
N VAL A 58 -7.88 -1.12 -3.58
CA VAL A 58 -9.03 -0.78 -2.71
C VAL A 58 -9.43 0.68 -2.87
N LEU A 59 -8.46 1.61 -2.88
CA LEU A 59 -8.69 3.03 -3.12
C LEU A 59 -9.32 3.29 -4.49
N LEU A 60 -8.88 2.56 -5.52
CA LEU A 60 -9.47 2.65 -6.85
C LEU A 60 -10.98 2.39 -6.84
N THR A 61 -11.51 1.61 -5.89
CA THR A 61 -12.95 1.31 -5.77
C THR A 61 -13.67 2.12 -4.69
N LYS A 62 -13.05 3.21 -4.21
CA LYS A 62 -13.53 4.09 -3.11
C LYS A 62 -13.53 3.44 -1.73
N GLY A 63 -12.81 2.34 -1.54
CA GLY A 63 -12.59 1.75 -0.22
C GLY A 63 -11.32 2.27 0.45
N ILE A 64 -11.19 2.02 1.75
CA ILE A 64 -9.93 2.13 2.49
C ILE A 64 -9.84 0.88 3.36
N ASP A 65 -8.80 0.07 3.19
CA ASP A 65 -8.53 -1.09 4.02
C ASP A 65 -7.53 -0.76 5.12
N LEU A 66 -8.04 -0.49 6.33
CA LEU A 66 -7.20 -0.27 7.51
C LEU A 66 -6.78 -1.57 8.19
N SER A 67 -7.37 -2.71 7.80
CA SER A 67 -7.08 -4.00 8.42
C SER A 67 -5.83 -4.68 7.85
N MET A 68 -5.24 -4.18 6.74
CA MET A 68 -4.12 -4.83 6.04
C MET A 68 -2.94 -5.14 6.96
N ALA A 69 -2.58 -4.23 7.87
CA ALA A 69 -1.47 -4.43 8.79
C ALA A 69 -1.79 -5.48 9.87
N ALA A 70 -3.03 -5.52 10.37
CA ALA A 70 -3.47 -6.56 11.30
C ALA A 70 -3.61 -7.93 10.62
N ASN A 71 -4.03 -7.97 9.35
CA ASN A 71 -4.04 -9.18 8.53
C ASN A 71 -2.62 -9.71 8.32
N LEU A 72 -1.68 -8.85 7.93
CA LEU A 72 -0.24 -9.18 7.87
C LEU A 72 0.27 -9.76 9.18
N ALA A 73 -0.04 -9.11 10.32
CA ALA A 73 0.41 -9.57 11.62
C ALA A 73 -0.19 -10.93 12.01
N LEU A 74 -1.48 -11.15 11.76
CA LEU A 74 -2.17 -12.40 12.10
C LEU A 74 -1.72 -13.56 11.23
N THR A 75 -1.67 -13.36 9.91
CA THR A 75 -1.17 -14.39 8.98
C THR A 75 0.29 -14.74 9.25
N GLY A 76 1.12 -13.72 9.52
CA GLY A 76 2.51 -13.89 9.94
C GLY A 76 2.66 -14.67 11.25
N MET A 77 1.85 -14.35 12.27
CA MET A 77 1.84 -15.08 13.54
C MET A 77 1.48 -16.56 13.34
N ILE A 78 0.42 -16.84 12.57
CA ILE A 78 -0.03 -18.22 12.33
C ILE A 78 1.07 -19.05 11.69
N VAL A 79 1.73 -18.53 10.64
CA VAL A 79 2.81 -19.29 9.98
C VAL A 79 4.08 -19.39 10.82
N ALA A 80 4.37 -18.40 11.66
CA ALA A 80 5.47 -18.45 12.60
C ALA A 80 5.26 -19.53 13.67
N LEU A 81 4.06 -19.58 14.27
CA LEU A 81 3.68 -20.64 15.22
C LEU A 81 3.72 -22.02 14.55
N LEU A 82 3.17 -22.13 13.34
CA LEU A 82 3.17 -23.40 12.62
C LEU A 82 4.59 -23.89 12.32
N ASN A 83 5.48 -22.99 11.91
CA ASN A 83 6.89 -23.29 11.69
C ASN A 83 7.64 -23.64 12.98
N ALA A 84 7.31 -22.97 14.09
CA ALA A 84 7.93 -23.23 15.39
C ALA A 84 7.60 -24.65 15.91
N HIS A 85 6.36 -25.10 15.72
CA HIS A 85 5.95 -26.45 16.11
C HIS A 85 6.37 -27.51 15.08
N ASN A 86 6.45 -27.16 13.80
CA ASN A 86 6.71 -28.08 12.70
C ASN A 86 7.76 -27.49 11.74
N PRO A 87 9.06 -27.49 12.11
CA PRO A 87 10.11 -26.84 11.33
C PRO A 87 10.37 -27.49 9.96
N GLY A 88 9.88 -28.71 9.74
CA GLY A 88 10.00 -29.43 8.47
C GLY A 88 8.99 -29.02 7.39
N ILE A 89 8.03 -28.12 7.69
CA ILE A 89 7.07 -27.66 6.69
C ILE A 89 7.81 -26.82 5.63
N PRO A 90 7.66 -27.13 4.34
CA PRO A 90 8.29 -26.35 3.29
C PRO A 90 7.88 -24.88 3.32
N VAL A 91 8.85 -23.98 3.16
CA VAL A 91 8.62 -22.53 3.16
C VAL A 91 7.55 -22.09 2.14
N VAL A 92 7.52 -22.73 0.97
CA VAL A 92 6.52 -22.46 -0.08
C VAL A 92 5.10 -22.74 0.43
N ALA A 93 4.90 -23.77 1.25
CA ALA A 93 3.61 -24.10 1.83
C ALA A 93 3.18 -23.07 2.87
N LEU A 94 4.11 -22.58 3.71
CA LEU A 94 3.84 -21.51 4.67
C LEU A 94 3.48 -20.20 3.96
N LEU A 95 4.20 -19.84 2.90
CA LEU A 95 3.93 -18.66 2.08
C LEU A 95 2.54 -18.73 1.42
N ALA A 96 2.20 -19.90 0.86
CA ALA A 96 0.89 -20.15 0.27
C ALA A 96 -0.23 -20.08 1.32
N LEU A 97 -0.01 -20.66 2.50
CA LEU A 97 -0.95 -20.60 3.62
C LEU A 97 -1.18 -19.16 4.09
N ALA A 98 -0.11 -18.38 4.29
CA ALA A 98 -0.22 -16.97 4.69
C ALA A 98 -1.02 -16.16 3.67
N THR A 99 -0.73 -16.35 2.38
CA THR A 99 -1.45 -15.70 1.28
C THR A 99 -2.93 -16.10 1.25
N LEU A 100 -3.24 -17.39 1.47
CA LEU A 100 -4.61 -17.91 1.50
C LEU A 100 -5.39 -17.34 2.68
N LEU A 101 -4.83 -17.37 3.88
CA LEU A 101 -5.45 -16.79 5.08
C LEU A 101 -5.70 -15.29 4.91
N GLY A 102 -4.74 -14.58 4.32
CA GLY A 102 -4.90 -13.17 4.02
C GLY A 102 -6.02 -12.91 3.00
N LEU A 103 -6.13 -13.75 1.97
CA LEU A 103 -7.24 -13.70 1.01
C LEU A 103 -8.59 -13.98 1.68
N LEU A 104 -8.67 -14.93 2.62
CA LEU A 104 -9.89 -15.20 3.41
C LEU A 104 -10.32 -13.98 4.23
N MET A 105 -9.38 -13.31 4.89
CA MET A 105 -9.64 -12.07 5.63
C MET A 105 -10.10 -10.94 4.72
N GLY A 106 -9.45 -10.79 3.56
CA GLY A 106 -9.87 -9.87 2.50
C GLY A 106 -11.28 -10.16 2.00
N MET A 107 -11.63 -11.44 1.82
CA MET A 107 -12.99 -11.86 1.43
C MET A 107 -14.02 -11.48 2.48
N ILE A 108 -13.72 -11.63 3.77
CA ILE A 108 -14.63 -11.22 4.86
C ILE A 108 -14.93 -9.72 4.74
N ASN A 109 -13.88 -8.88 4.67
CA ASN A 109 -14.05 -7.43 4.54
C ASN A 109 -14.82 -7.07 3.25
N GLY A 110 -14.40 -7.63 2.12
CA GLY A 110 -15.03 -7.37 0.83
C GLY A 110 -16.50 -7.78 0.80
N LEU A 111 -16.86 -8.89 1.45
CA LEU A 111 -18.23 -9.40 1.50
C LEU A 111 -19.12 -8.49 2.35
N LEU A 112 -18.64 -8.08 3.53
CA LEU A 112 -19.36 -7.15 4.41
C LEU A 112 -19.59 -5.80 3.71
N VAL A 113 -18.59 -5.29 3.00
CA VAL A 113 -18.73 -4.03 2.25
C VAL A 113 -19.69 -4.20 1.07
N TRP A 114 -19.52 -5.25 0.26
CA TRP A 114 -20.29 -5.42 -0.96
C TRP A 114 -21.74 -5.84 -0.70
N ARG A 115 -21.98 -6.88 0.10
CA ARG A 115 -23.31 -7.49 0.29
C ARG A 115 -24.14 -6.76 1.34
N LEU A 116 -23.51 -6.31 2.43
CA LEU A 116 -24.22 -5.64 3.52
C LEU A 116 -24.21 -4.11 3.40
N GLY A 117 -23.46 -3.56 2.45
CA GLY A 117 -23.40 -2.11 2.21
C GLY A 117 -22.78 -1.32 3.36
N ILE A 118 -22.03 -1.99 4.25
CA ILE A 118 -21.38 -1.34 5.38
C ILE A 118 -20.17 -0.53 4.86
N PRO A 119 -19.98 0.72 5.31
CA PRO A 119 -18.82 1.51 4.90
C PRO A 119 -17.49 0.80 5.18
N ALA A 120 -16.60 0.77 4.17
CA ALA A 120 -15.31 0.08 4.21
C ALA A 120 -14.44 0.41 5.43
N ILE A 121 -14.39 1.68 5.83
CA ILE A 121 -13.61 2.12 6.99
C ILE A 121 -14.14 1.47 8.27
N VAL A 122 -15.46 1.39 8.45
CA VAL A 122 -16.08 0.81 9.65
C VAL A 122 -15.80 -0.69 9.71
N VAL A 123 -15.98 -1.40 8.60
CA VAL A 123 -15.68 -2.83 8.51
C VAL A 123 -14.22 -3.09 8.85
N THR A 124 -13.30 -2.35 8.24
CA THR A 124 -11.85 -2.63 8.35
C THR A 124 -11.25 -2.19 9.66
N LEU A 125 -11.76 -1.13 10.30
CA LEU A 125 -11.42 -0.81 11.69
C LEU A 125 -11.91 -1.89 12.66
N GLY A 126 -13.13 -2.40 12.46
CA GLY A 126 -13.68 -3.49 13.27
C GLY A 126 -12.87 -4.78 13.12
N THR A 127 -12.58 -5.19 11.88
CA THR A 127 -11.81 -6.41 11.63
C THR A 127 -10.34 -6.28 12.02
N MET A 128 -9.74 -5.08 11.93
CA MET A 128 -8.42 -4.80 12.48
C MET A 128 -8.35 -5.18 13.96
N SER A 129 -9.30 -4.70 14.78
CA SER A 129 -9.37 -5.01 16.21
C SER A 129 -9.61 -6.50 16.47
N ILE A 130 -10.49 -7.14 15.69
CA ILE A 130 -10.75 -8.59 15.80
C ILE A 130 -9.47 -9.37 15.51
N TYR A 131 -8.76 -9.07 14.42
CA TYR A 131 -7.53 -9.77 14.05
C TYR A 131 -6.46 -9.60 15.11
N ARG A 132 -6.28 -8.40 15.67
CA ARG A 132 -5.36 -8.16 16.79
C ARG A 132 -5.74 -8.98 18.03
N GLY A 133 -7.03 -9.05 18.36
CA GLY A 133 -7.55 -9.87 19.46
C GLY A 133 -7.29 -11.37 19.25
N ILE A 134 -7.44 -11.87 18.01
CA ILE A 134 -7.10 -13.25 17.67
C ILE A 134 -5.61 -13.52 17.86
N ILE A 135 -4.73 -12.59 17.45
CA ILE A 135 -3.27 -12.75 17.69
C ILE A 135 -2.99 -12.89 19.18
N PHE A 136 -3.60 -12.02 20.00
CA PHE A 136 -3.45 -12.08 21.46
C PHE A 136 -3.92 -13.42 22.02
N LEU A 137 -5.08 -13.93 21.58
CA LEU A 137 -5.63 -15.21 22.04
C LEU A 137 -4.76 -16.40 21.62
N LEU A 138 -4.14 -16.36 20.43
CA LEU A 138 -3.29 -17.44 19.94
C LEU A 138 -1.97 -17.57 20.71
N THR A 139 -1.49 -16.49 21.33
CA THR A 139 -0.18 -16.48 22.01
C THR A 139 -0.23 -16.14 23.49
N ASP A 140 -1.42 -15.91 24.05
CA ASP A 140 -1.62 -15.34 25.39
C ASP A 140 -0.81 -14.04 25.59
N GLY A 141 -0.71 -13.21 24.53
CA GLY A 141 0.12 -12.00 24.48
C GLY A 141 1.62 -12.24 24.34
N GLY A 142 2.05 -13.51 24.24
CA GLY A 142 3.42 -13.94 24.06
C GLY A 142 4.01 -13.66 22.67
N TRP A 143 5.33 -13.81 22.59
CA TRP A 143 6.12 -13.52 21.39
C TRP A 143 6.72 -14.81 20.82
N VAL A 144 6.71 -14.93 19.49
CA VAL A 144 7.48 -15.95 18.78
C VAL A 144 8.78 -15.31 18.31
N ASN A 145 9.91 -15.83 18.80
CA ASN A 145 11.23 -15.22 18.56
C ASN A 145 12.08 -16.05 17.58
N SER A 146 13.18 -15.47 17.11
CA SER A 146 14.06 -16.04 16.09
C SER A 146 14.54 -17.46 16.38
N HIS A 147 14.85 -17.78 17.65
CA HIS A 147 15.35 -19.09 18.07
C HIS A 147 14.31 -20.22 17.95
N GLN A 148 13.02 -19.86 17.87
CA GLN A 148 11.91 -20.80 17.66
C GLN A 148 11.61 -21.00 16.18
N MET A 149 12.17 -20.17 15.29
CA MET A 149 11.95 -20.23 13.86
C MET A 149 13.08 -21.01 13.19
N SER A 150 12.75 -21.80 12.18
CA SER A 150 13.73 -22.58 11.41
C SER A 150 14.61 -21.66 10.55
N ALA A 151 15.83 -22.10 10.25
CA ALA A 151 16.75 -21.34 9.40
C ALA A 151 16.17 -21.07 8.01
N ASP A 152 15.52 -22.08 7.41
CA ASP A 152 14.87 -21.97 6.10
C ASP A 152 13.77 -20.91 6.12
N PHE A 153 12.95 -20.87 7.18
CA PHE A 153 11.92 -19.86 7.37
C PHE A 153 12.49 -18.45 7.36
N LEU A 154 13.61 -18.21 8.05
CA LEU A 154 14.25 -16.90 8.17
C LEU A 154 15.10 -16.50 6.94
N SER A 155 15.56 -17.49 6.18
CA SER A 155 16.52 -17.28 5.10
C SER A 155 15.91 -16.63 3.85
N LEU A 156 14.64 -16.91 3.54
CA LEU A 156 14.04 -16.53 2.26
C LEU A 156 14.14 -15.02 2.00
N PRO A 157 13.61 -14.10 2.84
CA PRO A 157 13.65 -12.67 2.57
C PRO A 157 15.08 -12.07 2.63
N ARG A 158 15.99 -12.77 3.32
CA ARG A 158 17.38 -12.34 3.54
C ARG A 158 18.34 -12.83 2.46
N SER A 159 17.96 -13.88 1.74
CA SER A 159 18.75 -14.44 0.64
C SER A 159 18.98 -13.37 -0.42
N THR A 160 20.21 -13.29 -0.94
CA THR A 160 20.60 -12.28 -1.91
C THR A 160 20.72 -12.89 -3.30
N LEU A 161 20.15 -12.20 -4.28
CA LEU A 161 20.19 -12.60 -5.69
C LEU A 161 20.51 -11.37 -6.53
N LEU A 162 21.58 -11.46 -7.35
CA LEU A 162 22.04 -10.35 -8.20
C LEU A 162 22.28 -9.03 -7.43
N GLY A 163 22.78 -9.13 -6.20
CA GLY A 163 23.05 -7.96 -5.34
C GLY A 163 21.84 -7.35 -4.64
N LEU A 164 20.63 -7.90 -4.85
CA LEU A 164 19.41 -7.48 -4.16
C LEU A 164 18.84 -8.61 -3.28
N PRO A 165 18.36 -8.32 -2.06
CA PRO A 165 17.66 -9.30 -1.24
C PRO A 165 16.38 -9.80 -1.93
N LEU A 166 16.00 -11.05 -1.70
CA LEU A 166 14.84 -11.67 -2.33
C LEU A 166 13.54 -10.94 -1.98
N LEU A 167 13.44 -10.33 -0.80
CA LEU A 167 12.31 -9.45 -0.44
C LEU A 167 12.14 -8.28 -1.42
N SER A 168 13.25 -7.68 -1.87
CA SER A 168 13.24 -6.61 -2.87
C SER A 168 12.73 -7.14 -4.21
N TRP A 169 13.13 -8.36 -4.60
CA TRP A 169 12.61 -9.03 -5.77
C TRP A 169 11.11 -9.34 -5.66
N CYS A 170 10.61 -9.72 -4.48
CA CYS A 170 9.18 -9.88 -4.24
C CYS A 170 8.40 -8.58 -4.48
N ALA A 171 8.94 -7.44 -4.05
CA ALA A 171 8.32 -6.14 -4.31
C ALA A 171 8.33 -5.77 -5.80
N ILE A 172 9.43 -6.02 -6.51
CA ILE A 172 9.51 -5.81 -7.96
C ILE A 172 8.53 -6.73 -8.70
N ALA A 173 8.45 -8.00 -8.31
CA ALA A 173 7.50 -8.95 -8.87
C ALA A 173 6.04 -8.50 -8.64
N ALA A 174 5.69 -8.09 -7.41
CA ALA A 174 4.37 -7.57 -7.09
C ALA A 174 4.05 -6.31 -7.93
N LEU A 175 5.00 -5.40 -8.09
CA LEU A 175 4.86 -4.20 -8.93
C LEU A 175 4.56 -4.56 -10.39
N LEU A 176 5.32 -5.48 -10.97
CA LEU A 176 5.13 -5.93 -12.34
C LEU A 176 3.80 -6.69 -12.51
N LEU A 177 3.45 -7.57 -11.57
CA LEU A 177 2.21 -8.34 -11.59
C LEU A 177 0.98 -7.44 -11.47
N VAL A 178 0.95 -6.54 -10.48
CA VAL A 178 -0.17 -5.61 -10.27
C VAL A 178 -0.22 -4.58 -11.41
N GLY A 179 0.93 -4.09 -11.88
CA GLY A 179 1.03 -3.21 -13.05
C GLY A 179 0.45 -3.85 -14.31
N TYR A 180 0.83 -5.09 -14.59
CA TYR A 180 0.30 -5.85 -15.71
C TYR A 180 -1.20 -6.13 -15.54
N PHE A 181 -1.62 -6.59 -14.36
CA PHE A 181 -3.01 -6.88 -14.04
C PHE A 181 -3.90 -5.63 -14.24
N LEU A 182 -3.53 -4.49 -13.68
CA LEU A 182 -4.31 -3.26 -13.77
C LEU A 182 -4.38 -2.71 -15.20
N ARG A 183 -3.31 -2.85 -15.99
CA ARG A 183 -3.25 -2.33 -17.36
C ARG A 183 -3.95 -3.23 -18.37
N TYR A 184 -3.70 -4.55 -18.30
CA TYR A 184 -4.06 -5.47 -19.39
C TYR A 184 -5.26 -6.36 -19.06
N SER A 185 -5.58 -6.62 -17.78
CA SER A 185 -6.74 -7.46 -17.43
C SER A 185 -8.07 -6.69 -17.52
N ARG A 186 -9.15 -7.42 -17.81
CA ARG A 186 -10.52 -6.87 -17.80
C ARG A 186 -10.92 -6.42 -16.39
N THR A 187 -10.62 -7.23 -15.38
CA THR A 187 -10.90 -6.94 -13.97
C THR A 187 -10.16 -5.69 -13.49
N GLY A 188 -8.88 -5.56 -13.85
CA GLY A 188 -8.07 -4.39 -13.52
C GLY A 188 -8.65 -3.09 -14.07
N ARG A 189 -9.04 -3.06 -15.35
CA ARG A 189 -9.74 -1.90 -15.93
C ARG A 189 -11.10 -1.66 -15.30
N ALA A 190 -11.83 -2.72 -14.94
CA ALA A 190 -13.12 -2.60 -14.27
C ALA A 190 -13.02 -1.98 -12.87
N LEU A 191 -11.91 -2.17 -12.13
CA LEU A 191 -11.65 -1.46 -10.86
C LEU A 191 -11.64 0.07 -11.07
N TYR A 192 -10.97 0.55 -12.11
CA TYR A 192 -10.95 1.98 -12.45
C TYR A 192 -12.34 2.50 -12.82
N THR A 193 -13.08 1.78 -13.66
CA THR A 193 -14.42 2.21 -14.09
C THR A 193 -15.41 2.24 -12.92
N ALA A 194 -15.38 1.20 -12.06
CA ALA A 194 -16.22 1.10 -10.88
C ALA A 194 -16.01 2.28 -9.91
N GLY A 195 -14.76 2.70 -9.71
CA GLY A 195 -14.44 3.86 -8.87
C GLY A 195 -14.71 5.20 -9.51
N GLY A 196 -14.49 5.35 -10.82
CA GLY A 196 -14.63 6.66 -11.48
C GLY A 196 -16.08 7.12 -11.51
N ASN A 197 -16.96 6.27 -12.04
CA ASN A 197 -18.39 6.55 -12.09
C ASN A 197 -19.19 5.25 -12.00
N ALA A 198 -19.73 4.97 -10.81
CA ALA A 198 -20.50 3.76 -10.54
C ALA A 198 -21.76 3.65 -11.42
N THR A 199 -22.39 4.77 -11.75
CA THR A 199 -23.56 4.81 -12.65
C THR A 199 -23.17 4.43 -14.07
N ALA A 200 -22.07 4.98 -14.60
CA ALA A 200 -21.55 4.61 -15.91
C ALA A 200 -21.07 3.15 -15.95
N ALA A 201 -20.43 2.68 -14.87
CA ALA A 201 -20.01 1.30 -14.73
C ALA A 201 -21.20 0.34 -14.86
N TYR A 202 -22.32 0.66 -14.22
CA TYR A 202 -23.56 -0.12 -14.31
C TYR A 202 -24.08 -0.24 -15.75
N TYR A 203 -24.13 0.86 -16.51
CA TYR A 203 -24.54 0.84 -17.93
C TYR A 203 -23.58 0.04 -18.83
N THR A 204 -22.32 -0.13 -18.43
CA THR A 204 -21.34 -0.99 -19.13
C THR A 204 -21.29 -2.43 -18.61
N GLY A 205 -22.22 -2.83 -17.73
CA GLY A 205 -22.29 -4.19 -17.18
C GLY A 205 -21.27 -4.48 -16.07
N ILE A 206 -20.62 -3.45 -15.51
CA ILE A 206 -19.64 -3.59 -14.43
C ILE A 206 -20.32 -3.35 -13.09
N ASN A 207 -20.37 -4.38 -12.24
CA ASN A 207 -20.89 -4.27 -10.89
C ASN A 207 -19.82 -3.67 -9.95
N ALA A 208 -20.02 -2.43 -9.52
CA ALA A 208 -19.07 -1.72 -8.67
C ALA A 208 -18.83 -2.43 -7.31
N GLY A 209 -19.88 -2.99 -6.71
CA GLY A 209 -19.76 -3.74 -5.46
C GLY A 209 -18.95 -5.03 -5.61
N LYS A 210 -19.12 -5.77 -6.71
CA LYS A 210 -18.29 -6.94 -7.02
C LYS A 210 -16.81 -6.54 -7.20
N MET A 211 -16.55 -5.38 -7.80
CA MET A 211 -15.19 -4.85 -7.95
C MET A 211 -14.57 -4.45 -6.60
N GLN A 212 -15.36 -3.88 -5.68
CA GLN A 212 -14.93 -3.65 -4.30
C GLN A 212 -14.55 -4.97 -3.62
N PHE A 213 -15.41 -6.00 -3.70
CA PHE A 213 -15.10 -7.33 -3.17
C PHE A 213 -13.77 -7.86 -3.70
N VAL A 214 -13.57 -7.86 -5.02
CA VAL A 214 -12.32 -8.30 -5.64
C VAL A 214 -11.12 -7.50 -5.15
N SER A 215 -11.23 -6.17 -5.00
CA SER A 215 -10.12 -5.37 -4.47
C SER A 215 -9.72 -5.74 -3.05
N PHE A 216 -10.68 -6.04 -2.17
CA PHE A 216 -10.39 -6.49 -0.81
C PHE A 216 -9.77 -7.89 -0.78
N CYS A 217 -10.19 -8.80 -1.66
CA CYS A 217 -9.55 -10.12 -1.80
C CYS A 217 -8.07 -10.01 -2.19
N LEU A 218 -7.78 -9.17 -3.20
CA LEU A 218 -6.40 -8.96 -3.68
C LEU A 218 -5.55 -8.22 -2.63
N SER A 219 -6.13 -7.22 -1.96
CA SER A 219 -5.54 -6.53 -0.81
C SER A 219 -5.14 -7.53 0.28
N GLY A 220 -6.10 -8.37 0.70
CA GLY A 220 -5.89 -9.37 1.72
C GLY A 220 -4.85 -10.42 1.34
N ALA A 221 -4.84 -10.88 0.09
CA ALA A 221 -3.83 -11.83 -0.40
C ALA A 221 -2.40 -11.26 -0.30
N LEU A 222 -2.22 -10.00 -0.73
CA LEU A 222 -0.93 -9.31 -0.62
C LEU A 222 -0.55 -9.04 0.83
N ALA A 223 -1.51 -8.71 1.70
CA ALA A 223 -1.27 -8.57 3.14
C ALA A 223 -0.80 -9.88 3.78
N GLY A 224 -1.44 -11.00 3.44
CA GLY A 224 -1.06 -12.33 3.89
C GLY A 224 0.34 -12.74 3.41
N PHE A 225 0.64 -12.50 2.13
CA PHE A 225 1.97 -12.71 1.56
C PHE A 225 3.04 -11.90 2.31
N CYS A 226 2.76 -10.63 2.59
CA CYS A 226 3.62 -9.78 3.41
C CYS A 226 3.72 -10.24 4.87
N GLY A 227 2.73 -10.96 5.40
CA GLY A 227 2.75 -11.52 6.75
C GLY A 227 3.93 -12.45 6.97
N TYR A 228 4.10 -13.42 6.09
CA TYR A 228 5.28 -14.28 6.10
C TYR A 228 6.58 -13.47 5.94
N LEU A 229 6.64 -12.59 4.94
CA LEU A 229 7.85 -11.82 4.62
C LEU A 229 8.30 -10.90 5.77
N TRP A 230 7.35 -10.27 6.46
CA TRP A 230 7.63 -9.39 7.59
C TRP A 230 8.22 -10.19 8.76
N ILE A 231 7.53 -11.23 9.20
CA ILE A 231 7.96 -12.02 10.36
C ILE A 231 9.29 -12.72 10.10
N SER A 232 9.46 -13.27 8.90
CA SER A 232 10.72 -13.90 8.49
C SER A 232 11.88 -12.89 8.44
N ARG A 233 11.65 -11.67 7.93
CA ARG A 233 12.65 -10.60 7.92
C ARG A 233 13.07 -10.22 9.33
N PHE A 234 12.13 -9.80 10.16
CA PHE A 234 12.39 -9.23 11.49
C PHE A 234 12.59 -10.29 12.59
N ALA A 235 12.36 -11.57 12.28
CA ALA A 235 12.57 -12.71 13.17
C ALA A 235 11.76 -12.67 14.47
N VAL A 236 10.64 -11.95 14.49
CA VAL A 236 9.81 -11.78 15.68
C VAL A 236 8.35 -11.62 15.29
N ALA A 237 7.46 -12.31 16.01
CA ALA A 237 6.01 -12.18 15.90
C ALA A 237 5.40 -11.86 17.26
N TYR A 238 4.56 -10.83 17.33
CA TYR A 238 3.83 -10.40 18.51
C TYR A 238 2.59 -9.59 18.11
N VAL A 239 1.73 -9.25 19.07
CA VAL A 239 0.40 -8.64 18.82
C VAL A 239 0.47 -7.32 18.08
N ASP A 240 1.47 -6.47 18.37
CA ASP A 240 1.62 -5.11 17.82
C ASP A 240 2.50 -5.03 16.56
N VAL A 241 2.82 -6.17 15.94
CA VAL A 241 3.58 -6.18 14.67
C VAL A 241 2.91 -5.29 13.62
N ALA A 242 3.69 -4.42 12.98
CA ALA A 242 3.23 -3.48 11.94
C ALA A 242 2.09 -2.54 12.40
N ASN A 243 1.93 -2.27 13.70
CA ASN A 243 0.95 -1.29 14.19
C ASN A 243 1.25 0.11 13.62
N GLY A 244 0.23 0.81 13.11
CA GLY A 244 0.35 2.10 12.45
C GLY A 244 0.83 2.03 10.99
N PHE A 245 1.25 0.85 10.52
CA PHE A 245 1.71 0.68 9.14
C PHE A 245 0.57 0.83 8.13
N GLU A 246 -0.67 0.53 8.54
CA GLU A 246 -1.88 0.74 7.74
C GLU A 246 -2.02 2.20 7.28
N LEU A 247 -1.73 3.18 8.16
CA LEU A 247 -1.78 4.60 7.80
C LEU A 247 -0.64 4.99 6.85
N GLN A 248 0.55 4.39 7.02
CA GLN A 248 1.67 4.60 6.10
C GLN A 248 1.38 4.03 4.70
N VAL A 249 0.70 2.89 4.62
CA VAL A 249 0.28 2.27 3.37
C VAL A 249 -0.73 3.15 2.62
N VAL A 250 -1.74 3.69 3.32
CA VAL A 250 -2.69 4.64 2.73
C VAL A 250 -1.96 5.91 2.28
N ALA A 251 -1.08 6.43 3.11
CA ALA A 251 -0.28 7.61 2.82
C ALA A 251 0.60 7.44 1.59
N ALA A 252 1.31 6.32 1.45
CA ALA A 252 2.12 6.01 0.27
C ALA A 252 1.27 6.11 -1.00
N CYS A 253 0.05 5.59 -0.96
CA CYS A 253 -0.86 5.67 -2.10
C CYS A 253 -1.29 7.10 -2.43
N VAL A 254 -1.65 7.88 -1.41
CA VAL A 254 -2.12 9.26 -1.59
C VAL A 254 -1.01 10.19 -2.03
N ILE A 255 0.20 10.07 -1.45
CA ILE A 255 1.41 10.79 -1.89
C ILE A 255 1.71 10.42 -3.35
N GLY A 256 1.56 9.14 -3.70
CA GLY A 256 1.67 8.63 -5.07
C GLY A 256 0.60 9.12 -6.04
N GLY A 257 -0.35 9.94 -5.58
CA GLY A 257 -1.39 10.56 -6.41
C GLY A 257 -2.57 9.64 -6.74
N ILE A 258 -2.76 8.55 -5.99
CA ILE A 258 -3.96 7.72 -6.11
C ILE A 258 -5.11 8.46 -5.44
N SER A 259 -6.26 8.51 -6.12
CA SER A 259 -7.42 9.25 -5.61
C SER A 259 -8.17 8.44 -4.55
N THR A 260 -8.43 9.06 -3.40
CA THR A 260 -9.34 8.53 -2.36
C THR A 260 -10.80 8.54 -2.82
N MET A 261 -11.12 9.31 -3.86
CA MET A 261 -12.44 9.33 -4.50
C MET A 261 -12.61 8.23 -5.55
N GLY A 262 -11.58 7.40 -5.78
CA GLY A 262 -11.62 6.25 -6.68
C GLY A 262 -11.40 6.58 -8.16
N GLY A 263 -11.20 5.53 -8.95
CA GLY A 263 -11.14 5.58 -10.41
C GLY A 263 -9.93 6.25 -11.04
N SER A 264 -8.97 6.74 -10.25
CA SER A 264 -7.77 7.39 -10.75
C SER A 264 -6.55 7.06 -9.89
N GLY A 265 -5.43 6.76 -10.56
CA GLY A 265 -4.16 6.40 -9.92
C GLY A 265 -3.28 5.57 -10.85
N ARG A 266 -1.98 5.59 -10.62
CA ARG A 266 -1.00 4.84 -11.42
C ARG A 266 -0.07 4.05 -10.51
N VAL A 267 0.30 2.86 -10.97
CA VAL A 267 1.18 1.94 -10.23
C VAL A 267 2.57 2.55 -10.00
N LEU A 268 3.11 3.28 -10.98
CA LEU A 268 4.36 4.03 -10.80
C LEU A 268 4.24 5.15 -9.76
N GLY A 269 3.09 5.82 -9.69
CA GLY A 269 2.81 6.79 -8.65
C GLY A 269 2.83 6.15 -7.26
N CYS A 270 2.17 4.99 -7.12
CA CYS A 270 2.18 4.18 -5.88
C CYS A 270 3.61 3.83 -5.43
N LEU A 271 4.44 3.34 -6.37
CA LEU A 271 5.85 3.04 -6.12
C LEU A 271 6.60 4.29 -5.62
N CYS A 272 6.49 5.41 -6.33
CA CYS A 272 7.15 6.65 -5.93
C CYS A 272 6.67 7.13 -4.55
N GLY A 273 5.38 7.02 -4.23
CA GLY A 273 4.85 7.39 -2.92
C GLY A 273 5.40 6.51 -1.79
N ALA A 274 5.49 5.19 -2.02
CA ALA A 274 6.10 4.27 -1.06
C ALA A 274 7.59 4.53 -0.90
N LEU A 275 8.34 4.74 -1.99
CA LEU A 275 9.77 5.09 -1.95
C LEU A 275 10.01 6.42 -1.24
N PHE A 276 9.16 7.41 -1.45
CA PHE A 276 9.27 8.69 -0.76
C PHE A 276 9.15 8.54 0.76
N LEU A 277 8.15 7.80 1.25
CA LEU A 277 8.06 7.47 2.68
C LEU A 277 9.21 6.58 3.16
N GLY A 278 9.66 5.65 2.33
CA GLY A 278 10.81 4.79 2.59
C GLY A 278 12.10 5.59 2.81
N VAL A 279 12.36 6.57 1.97
CA VAL A 279 13.52 7.47 2.12
C VAL A 279 13.38 8.28 3.40
N ILE A 280 12.20 8.83 3.73
CA ILE A 280 11.99 9.54 5.00
C ILE A 280 12.30 8.61 6.18
N ASN A 281 11.78 7.38 6.15
CA ASN A 281 11.90 6.45 7.25
C ASN A 281 13.33 5.93 7.46
N ASN A 282 14.15 5.87 6.41
CA ASN A 282 15.54 5.45 6.48
C ASN A 282 16.51 6.63 6.69
N ALA A 283 16.19 7.81 6.16
CA ALA A 283 17.08 8.96 6.20
C ALA A 283 17.09 9.70 7.54
N LEU A 284 15.92 9.91 8.15
CA LEU A 284 15.81 10.68 9.38
C LEU A 284 16.63 10.04 10.54
N PRO A 285 16.59 8.71 10.74
CA PRO A 285 17.46 8.07 11.73
C PRO A 285 18.97 8.27 11.46
N VAL A 286 19.39 8.23 10.19
CA VAL A 286 20.80 8.37 9.81
C VAL A 286 21.37 9.76 10.15
N ILE A 287 20.52 10.79 10.13
CA ILE A 287 20.91 12.15 10.57
C ILE A 287 20.67 12.40 12.06
N GLY A 288 20.40 11.36 12.85
CA GLY A 288 20.25 11.44 14.30
C GLY A 288 18.91 11.96 14.81
N ILE A 289 17.87 11.99 13.97
CA ILE A 289 16.53 12.39 14.40
C ILE A 289 15.86 11.22 15.13
N SER A 290 15.27 11.51 16.29
CA SER A 290 14.61 10.48 17.09
C SER A 290 13.37 9.90 16.38
N PRO A 291 13.03 8.63 16.63
CA PRO A 291 11.83 8.00 16.06
C PRO A 291 10.53 8.76 16.34
N PHE A 292 10.46 9.47 17.48
CA PHE A 292 9.32 10.32 17.85
C PHE A 292 9.12 11.46 16.85
N TRP A 293 10.19 12.19 16.51
CA TRP A 293 10.13 13.26 15.51
C TRP A 293 9.89 12.73 14.11
N GLN A 294 10.45 11.56 13.78
CA GLN A 294 10.17 10.88 12.52
C GLN A 294 8.68 10.61 12.35
N MET A 295 8.00 10.12 13.39
CA MET A 295 6.55 9.87 13.35
C MET A 295 5.75 11.17 13.10
N ALA A 296 6.12 12.25 13.79
CA ALA A 296 5.48 13.56 13.60
C ALA A 296 5.71 14.13 12.20
N ILE A 297 6.94 14.05 11.68
CA ILE A 297 7.30 14.52 10.33
C ILE A 297 6.55 13.72 9.27
N SER A 298 6.57 12.38 9.37
CA SER A 298 5.82 11.51 8.47
C SER A 298 4.34 11.87 8.49
N GLY A 299 3.72 12.06 9.66
CA GLY A 299 2.33 12.52 9.78
C GLY A 299 2.06 13.86 9.10
N ALA A 300 2.92 14.86 9.32
CA ALA A 300 2.79 16.19 8.70
C ALA A 300 2.88 16.13 7.17
N VAL A 301 3.81 15.33 6.66
CA VAL A 301 4.01 15.10 5.22
C VAL A 301 2.78 14.44 4.59
N ILE A 302 2.14 13.50 5.29
CA ILE A 302 0.90 12.87 4.84
C ILE A 302 -0.23 13.90 4.71
N VAL A 303 -0.43 14.73 5.74
CA VAL A 303 -1.46 15.79 5.72
C VAL A 303 -1.21 16.75 4.55
N MET A 304 0.03 17.19 4.36
CA MET A 304 0.41 18.06 3.25
C MET A 304 0.14 17.41 1.88
N ALA A 305 0.48 16.14 1.71
CA ALA A 305 0.24 15.42 0.47
C ALA A 305 -1.25 15.28 0.15
N VAL A 306 -2.08 14.96 1.15
CA VAL A 306 -3.55 14.89 1.01
C VAL A 306 -4.12 16.25 0.59
N LEU A 307 -3.69 17.34 1.23
CA LEU A 307 -4.16 18.70 0.92
C LEU A 307 -3.82 19.11 -0.52
N LEU A 308 -2.61 18.81 -0.98
CA LEU A 308 -2.17 19.08 -2.36
C LEU A 308 -2.94 18.22 -3.36
N ASN A 309 -3.18 16.95 -3.05
CA ASN A 309 -3.91 16.04 -3.92
C ASN A 309 -5.38 16.49 -4.10
N GLU A 310 -6.04 16.86 -3.02
CA GLU A 310 -7.43 17.34 -3.01
C GLU A 310 -7.59 18.64 -3.80
N ARG A 311 -6.68 19.61 -3.63
CA ARG A 311 -6.68 20.87 -4.40
C ARG A 311 -6.53 20.63 -5.90
N GLY A 312 -5.66 19.70 -6.30
CA GLY A 312 -5.46 19.35 -7.70
C GLY A 312 -6.67 18.69 -8.36
N ASN A 313 -7.50 17.97 -7.60
CA ASN A 313 -8.68 17.27 -8.11
C ASN A 313 -9.89 18.22 -8.30
N ARG A 314 -10.02 19.26 -7.47
CA ARG A 314 -11.13 20.24 -7.54
C ARG A 314 -11.13 21.12 -8.80
N GLY A 315 -9.99 21.27 -9.47
CA GLY A 315 -9.85 22.16 -10.64
C GLY A 315 -10.60 21.72 -11.90
N HIS A 316 -10.80 20.42 -12.12
CA HIS A 316 -11.32 19.91 -13.40
C HIS A 316 -12.86 19.87 -13.48
N GLY A 317 -13.57 19.74 -12.35
CA GLY A 317 -15.04 19.59 -12.36
C GLY A 317 -15.83 20.90 -12.49
N ARG A 318 -15.25 22.04 -12.06
CA ARG A 318 -15.98 23.33 -11.99
C ARG A 318 -15.95 24.16 -13.27
N LEU A 319 -14.96 23.96 -14.14
CA LEU A 319 -14.80 24.77 -15.36
C LEU A 319 -15.91 24.49 -16.39
N ILE A 320 -16.35 23.24 -16.51
CA ILE A 320 -17.39 22.85 -17.50
C ILE A 320 -18.75 23.42 -17.10
N LEU A 321 -19.13 23.32 -15.82
CA LEU A 321 -20.41 23.85 -15.33
C LEU A 321 -20.45 25.37 -15.32
N ARG A 322 -19.33 26.04 -14.98
CA ARG A 322 -19.25 27.50 -15.02
C ARG A 322 -19.33 28.02 -16.45
N ASN A 323 -18.64 27.38 -17.39
CA ASN A 323 -18.70 27.77 -18.81
C ASN A 323 -20.07 27.48 -19.44
N ALA A 324 -20.71 26.36 -19.09
CA ALA A 324 -22.07 26.04 -19.54
C ALA A 324 -23.12 27.00 -18.96
N ALA A 325 -22.99 27.37 -17.68
CA ALA A 325 -23.86 28.38 -17.04
C ALA A 325 -23.67 29.77 -17.66
N LEU A 326 -22.43 30.19 -17.90
CA LEU A 326 -22.11 31.46 -18.57
C LEU A 326 -22.56 31.48 -20.04
N ALA A 327 -22.51 30.35 -20.73
CA ALA A 327 -23.03 30.22 -22.10
C ALA A 327 -24.57 30.34 -22.16
N ARG A 328 -25.29 29.70 -21.22
CA ARG A 328 -26.75 29.86 -21.08
C ARG A 328 -27.14 31.29 -20.72
N GLN A 329 -26.38 31.94 -19.83
CA GLN A 329 -26.63 33.32 -19.43
C GLN A 329 -26.43 34.31 -20.60
N LYS A 330 -25.45 34.06 -21.49
CA LYS A 330 -25.29 34.85 -22.72
C LYS A 330 -26.39 34.62 -23.77
N GLN A 331 -27.02 33.45 -23.78
CA GLN A 331 -28.14 33.17 -24.69
C GLN A 331 -29.45 33.79 -24.21
N GLY A 332 -29.71 33.83 -22.90
CA GLY A 332 -30.92 34.45 -22.32
C GLY A 332 -30.95 35.98 -22.34
N VAL A 333 -29.84 36.66 -22.63
CA VAL A 333 -29.77 38.13 -22.74
C VAL A 333 -29.96 38.60 -24.20
N LYS A 334 -30.01 37.67 -25.17
CA LYS A 334 -30.21 37.97 -26.60
C LYS A 334 -31.64 37.72 -27.10
N SER A 335 -32.56 37.31 -26.22
CA SER A 335 -34.01 37.23 -26.44
C SER A 335 -34.71 38.37 -25.71
#